data_AF-A0AAD4VM47-F1
#
_entry.id   AF-A0AAD4VM47-F1
#
_cell.length_a   1.000
_cell.length_b   1.000
_cell.length_c   1.000
_cell.angle_alpha   90.00
_cell.angle_beta   90.00
_cell.angle_gamma   90.00
#
_symmetry.space_group_name_H-M   'P 1'
#
loop_
_entity.id
_entity.type
_entity.pdbx_description
1 polymer ?
#
loop_
_entity_poly.entity_id
_entity_poly.type
_entity_poly.pdbx_seq_one_letter_code
_entity_poly.pdbx_strand_id
1 'polypeptide(L)'
;MDPDLVELFLDLSTAKDVWERTTQMYSDAYDEWKIYELRCKATRITQGGRDISSYFAELKSIWLELDHRCPINMKWPDDVKIRLAEIQKYHIYDFLTCLDDEFAKIRGDL
;
A
#
# COMPACT_ATOMS: atom_id res chain seq x y z
N MET A 1 -23.88 2.97 -22.03
CA MET A 1 -22.61 3.65 -21.69
C MET A 1 -23.00 5.02 -21.17
N ASP A 2 -22.41 5.45 -20.06
CA ASP A 2 -22.74 6.75 -19.43
C ASP A 2 -22.45 7.90 -20.43
N PRO A 3 -23.41 8.79 -20.71
CA PRO A 3 -23.23 9.90 -21.67
C PRO A 3 -22.02 10.78 -21.34
N ASP A 4 -21.75 11.03 -20.05
CA ASP A 4 -20.65 11.86 -19.59
C ASP A 4 -19.30 11.17 -19.87
N LEU A 5 -19.29 9.84 -19.81
CA LEU A 5 -18.11 9.03 -20.08
C LEU A 5 -17.83 8.94 -21.58
N VAL A 6 -18.86 9.00 -22.43
CA VAL A 6 -18.69 9.08 -23.89
C VAL A 6 -18.06 10.42 -24.29
N GLU A 7 -18.45 11.52 -23.64
CA GLU A 7 -17.94 12.87 -23.92
C GLU A 7 -16.40 12.97 -23.77
N LEU A 8 -15.83 12.24 -22.81
CA LEU A 8 -14.38 12.19 -22.55
C LEU A 8 -13.52 11.61 -23.71
N PHE A 9 -14.15 10.93 -24.66
CA PHE A 9 -13.46 10.23 -25.75
C PHE A 9 -13.95 10.62 -27.16
N LEU A 10 -14.88 11.58 -27.28
CA LEU A 10 -15.48 11.99 -28.57
C LEU A 10 -14.48 12.57 -29.57
N ASP A 11 -13.37 13.15 -29.11
CA ASP A 11 -12.30 13.75 -29.90
C ASP A 11 -11.22 12.75 -30.34
N LEU A 12 -11.30 11.48 -29.91
CA LEU A 12 -10.31 10.46 -30.21
C LEU A 12 -10.71 9.66 -31.45
N SER A 13 -9.80 9.61 -32.41
CA SER A 13 -10.06 9.01 -33.73
C SER A 13 -9.59 7.56 -33.84
N THR A 14 -8.79 7.08 -32.89
CA THR A 14 -8.30 5.69 -32.88
C THR A 14 -8.57 4.99 -31.55
N ALA A 15 -8.76 3.68 -31.62
CA ALA A 15 -8.88 2.84 -30.43
C ALA A 15 -7.63 2.90 -29.53
N LYS A 16 -6.46 3.19 -30.11
CA LYS A 16 -5.21 3.38 -29.37
C LYS A 16 -5.28 4.61 -28.47
N ASP A 17 -5.75 5.74 -28.99
CA ASP A 17 -5.82 6.99 -28.23
C ASP A 17 -6.81 6.87 -27.07
N VAL A 18 -7.93 6.17 -27.28
CA VAL A 18 -8.91 5.86 -26.23
C VAL A 18 -8.25 5.06 -25.11
N TRP A 19 -7.44 4.06 -25.45
CA TRP A 19 -6.71 3.26 -24.47
C TRP A 19 -5.65 4.08 -23.71
N GLU A 20 -4.87 4.92 -24.40
CA GLU A 20 -3.86 5.78 -23.77
C GLU A 20 -4.51 6.81 -22.84
N ARG A 21 -5.59 7.49 -23.24
CA ARG A 21 -6.30 8.45 -22.38
C ARG A 21 -6.92 7.77 -21.17
N THR A 22 -7.55 6.60 -21.35
CA THR A 22 -8.09 5.83 -20.22
C THR A 22 -6.98 5.43 -19.25
N THR A 23 -5.83 5.00 -19.78
CA THR A 23 -4.66 4.66 -18.96
C THR A 23 -4.15 5.89 -18.21
N GLN A 24 -4.04 7.06 -18.83
CA GLN A 24 -3.60 8.28 -18.16
C GLN A 24 -4.57 8.75 -17.06
N MET A 25 -5.88 8.71 -17.34
CA MET A 25 -6.89 9.18 -16.38
C MET A 25 -6.98 8.29 -15.14
N TYR A 26 -6.76 6.99 -15.31
CA TYR A 26 -7.02 6.02 -14.24
C TYR A 26 -5.77 5.31 -13.72
N SER A 27 -4.61 5.34 -14.37
CA SER A 27 -3.41 4.64 -13.87
C SER A 27 -2.93 5.20 -12.54
N ASP A 28 -2.71 6.51 -12.45
CA ASP A 28 -2.23 7.14 -11.22
C ASP A 28 -3.28 7.07 -10.10
N ALA A 29 -4.56 7.29 -10.46
CA ALA A 29 -5.68 7.17 -9.53
C ALA A 29 -5.87 5.73 -9.04
N TYR A 30 -5.62 4.74 -9.90
CA TYR A 30 -5.68 3.32 -9.57
C TYR A 30 -4.54 2.92 -8.64
N ASP A 31 -3.33 3.41 -8.88
CA ASP A 31 -2.18 3.16 -7.99
C ASP A 31 -2.40 3.80 -6.61
N GLU A 32 -2.88 5.04 -6.54
CA GLU A 32 -3.22 5.70 -5.27
C GLU A 32 -4.36 4.99 -4.53
N TRP A 33 -5.42 4.59 -5.24
CA TRP A 33 -6.49 3.77 -4.67
C TRP A 33 -5.96 2.45 -4.12
N LYS A 34 -5.07 1.79 -4.86
CA LYS A 34 -4.51 0.51 -4.44
C LYS A 34 -3.61 0.65 -3.21
N ILE A 35 -2.81 1.71 -3.15
CA ILE A 35 -2.02 2.07 -1.98
C ILE A 35 -2.93 2.31 -0.77
N TYR A 36 -4.03 3.05 -0.94
CA TYR A 36 -5.02 3.27 0.11
C TYR A 36 -5.62 1.96 0.61
N GLU A 37 -6.08 1.09 -0.30
CA GLU A 37 -6.66 -0.22 0.04
C GLU A 37 -5.66 -1.08 0.84
N LEU A 38 -4.40 -1.15 0.40
CA LEU A 38 -3.34 -1.90 1.08
C LEU A 38 -3.05 -1.34 2.48
N ARG A 39 -3.02 -0.02 2.65
CA ARG A 39 -2.87 0.62 3.98
C ARG A 39 -4.04 0.30 4.90
N CYS A 40 -5.27 0.35 4.38
CA CYS A 40 -6.45 -0.07 5.14
C CYS A 40 -6.40 -1.56 5.50
N LYS A 41 -5.87 -2.41 4.62
CA LYS A 41 -5.72 -3.84 4.90
C LYS A 41 -4.67 -4.07 6.00
N ALA A 42 -3.52 -3.42 5.93
CA ALA A 42 -2.45 -3.53 6.92
C ALA A 42 -2.93 -3.19 8.35
N THR A 43 -3.78 -2.15 8.48
CA THR A 43 -4.32 -1.72 9.79
C THR A 43 -5.47 -2.58 10.32
N ARG A 44 -6.07 -3.45 9.51
CA ARG A 44 -7.20 -4.31 9.89
C ARG A 44 -6.80 -5.74 10.22
N ILE A 45 -5.64 -6.20 9.75
CA ILE A 45 -5.18 -7.56 10.02
C ILE A 45 -4.75 -7.64 11.47
N THR A 46 -5.32 -8.60 12.19
CA THR A 46 -4.92 -8.99 13.54
C THR A 46 -4.35 -10.40 13.53
N GLN A 47 -3.60 -10.74 14.57
CA GLN A 47 -3.14 -12.12 14.78
C GLN A 47 -4.34 -13.07 14.84
N GLY A 48 -5.33 -12.74 15.68
CA GLY A 48 -6.66 -13.36 15.64
C GLY A 48 -6.63 -14.85 15.97
N GLY A 49 -5.78 -15.26 16.91
CA GLY A 49 -5.56 -16.66 17.31
C GLY A 49 -4.72 -17.48 16.32
N ARG A 50 -4.26 -16.88 15.20
CA ARG A 50 -3.33 -17.54 14.27
C ARG A 50 -1.92 -17.57 14.86
N ASP A 51 -1.09 -18.46 14.34
CA ASP A 51 0.32 -18.44 14.68
C ASP A 51 0.97 -17.13 14.21
N ILE A 52 1.95 -16.66 14.98
CA ILE A 52 2.63 -15.38 14.73
C ILE A 52 3.29 -15.37 13.35
N SER A 53 3.80 -16.51 12.88
CA SER A 53 4.54 -16.59 11.62
C SER A 53 3.62 -16.39 10.41
N SER A 54 2.42 -16.98 10.42
CA SER A 54 1.39 -16.78 9.40
C SER A 54 0.86 -15.36 9.39
N TYR A 55 0.58 -14.80 10.58
CA TYR A 55 0.16 -13.40 10.71
C TYR A 55 1.23 -12.44 10.16
N PHE A 56 2.50 -12.63 10.57
CA PHE A 56 3.61 -11.82 10.09
C PHE A 56 3.83 -11.97 8.58
N ALA A 57 3.70 -13.18 8.03
CA ALA A 57 3.85 -13.42 6.60
C ALA A 57 2.80 -12.66 5.77
N GLU A 58 1.54 -12.63 6.23
CA GLU A 58 0.47 -11.87 5.59
C GLU A 58 0.77 -10.36 5.62
N LEU A 59 1.15 -9.83 6.78
CA LEU A 59 1.45 -8.41 6.95
C LEU A 59 2.67 -7.99 6.11
N LYS A 60 3.72 -8.82 6.11
CA LYS A 60 4.94 -8.61 5.30
C LYS A 60 4.65 -8.61 3.81
N SER A 61 3.73 -9.44 3.32
CA SER A 61 3.32 -9.43 1.92
C SER A 61 2.68 -8.10 1.51
N ILE A 62 1.92 -7.47 2.42
CA ILE A 62 1.27 -6.18 2.16
C ILE A 62 2.29 -5.06 2.15
N TRP A 63 3.21 -5.05 3.12
CA TRP A 63 4.30 -4.08 3.14
C TRP A 63 5.18 -4.15 1.90
N LEU A 64 5.53 -5.35 1.43
CA LEU A 64 6.32 -5.51 0.21
C LEU A 64 5.62 -4.91 -1.02
N GLU A 65 4.31 -5.11 -1.13
CA GLU A 65 3.50 -4.52 -2.19
C GLU A 65 3.42 -2.99 -2.06
N LEU A 66 3.28 -2.47 -0.84
CA LEU A 66 3.31 -1.03 -0.57
C LEU A 66 4.67 -0.41 -0.91
N ASP A 67 5.76 -1.06 -0.54
CA ASP A 67 7.14 -0.62 -0.84
C ASP A 67 7.39 -0.59 -2.36
N HIS A 68 6.81 -1.55 -3.10
CA HIS A 68 6.88 -1.58 -4.55
C HIS A 68 6.11 -0.44 -5.21
N ARG A 69 4.90 -0.15 -4.71
CA ARG A 69 4.01 0.89 -5.26
C ARG A 69 4.37 2.30 -4.82
N CYS A 70 5.03 2.45 -3.68
CA CYS A 70 5.43 3.74 -3.10
C CYS A 70 6.95 3.80 -2.91
N PRO A 71 7.74 3.83 -4.01
CA PRO A 71 9.19 3.83 -3.93
C PRO A 71 9.72 5.12 -3.27
N ILE A 72 10.83 4.99 -2.54
CA ILE A 72 11.52 6.14 -1.97
C ILE A 72 12.22 6.92 -3.08
N ASN A 73 11.72 8.10 -3.39
CA ASN A 73 12.23 8.98 -4.46
C ASN A 73 13.27 10.02 -3.97
N MET A 74 13.85 9.81 -2.79
CA MET A 74 14.88 10.70 -2.23
C MET A 74 16.19 10.55 -3.01
N LYS A 75 16.87 11.69 -3.26
CA LYS A 75 18.09 11.73 -4.08
C LYS A 75 19.35 11.36 -3.32
N TRP A 76 19.41 11.64 -2.01
CA TRP A 76 20.60 11.43 -1.20
C TRP A 76 20.57 10.06 -0.51
N PRO A 77 21.64 9.27 -0.60
CA PRO A 77 21.68 7.93 0.00
C PRO A 77 21.44 7.91 1.50
N ASP A 78 21.89 8.94 2.23
CA ASP A 78 21.71 9.00 3.68
C ASP A 78 20.26 9.31 4.06
N ASP A 79 19.57 10.16 3.31
CA ASP A 79 18.13 10.41 3.47
C ASP A 79 17.33 9.13 3.18
N VAL A 80 17.70 8.37 2.14
CA VAL A 80 17.09 7.07 1.83
C VAL A 80 17.23 6.10 3.00
N LYS A 81 18.42 6.00 3.61
CA LYS A 81 18.65 5.14 4.79
C LYS A 81 17.78 5.57 5.97
N ILE A 82 17.71 6.86 6.25
CA ILE A 82 16.87 7.41 7.33
C ILE A 82 15.41 7.04 7.08
N ARG A 83 14.92 7.27 5.85
CA ARG A 83 13.54 6.98 5.47
C ARG A 83 13.20 5.49 5.57
N LEU A 84 14.10 4.61 5.14
CA LEU A 84 13.94 3.16 5.28
C LEU A 84 13.84 2.74 6.75
N ALA A 85 14.67 3.30 7.62
CA ALA A 85 14.64 3.02 9.06
C ALA A 85 13.30 3.46 9.69
N GLU A 86 12.75 4.60 9.27
CA GLU A 86 11.42 5.04 9.70
C GLU A 86 10.31 4.09 9.23
N ILE A 87 10.34 3.65 7.97
CA ILE A 87 9.35 2.72 7.42
C ILE A 87 9.40 1.39 8.18
N GLN A 88 10.59 0.84 8.40
CA GLN A 88 10.77 -0.39 9.19
C GLN A 88 10.23 -0.23 10.62
N LYS A 89 10.44 0.93 11.24
CA LYS A 89 9.89 1.25 12.56
C LYS A 89 8.36 1.26 12.55
N TYR A 90 7.72 1.84 11.54
CA TYR A 90 6.26 1.78 11.40
C TYR A 90 5.74 0.36 11.16
N HIS A 91 6.43 -0.45 10.37
CA HIS A 91 6.08 -1.87 10.20
C HIS A 91 6.12 -2.63 11.52
N ILE A 92 7.10 -2.36 12.39
CA ILE A 92 7.16 -2.93 13.74
C ILE A 92 5.93 -2.50 14.55
N TYR A 93 5.52 -1.23 14.47
CA TYR A 93 4.36 -0.72 15.19
C TYR A 93 3.05 -1.37 14.72
N ASP A 94 2.85 -1.48 13.41
CA ASP A 94 1.70 -2.15 12.82
C ASP A 94 1.63 -3.61 13.30
N PHE A 95 2.76 -4.33 13.25
CA PHE A 95 2.84 -5.71 13.71
C PHE A 95 2.44 -5.86 15.17
N LEU A 96 3.04 -5.05 16.06
CA LEU A 96 2.82 -5.12 17.50
C LEU A 96 1.41 -4.73 17.90
N THR A 97 0.83 -3.70 17.30
CA THR A 97 -0.49 -3.16 17.68
C THR A 97 -1.60 -4.19 17.50
N CYS A 98 -1.44 -5.09 16.53
CA CYS A 98 -2.46 -6.06 16.16
C CYS A 98 -2.12 -7.51 16.58
N LEU A 99 -1.09 -7.70 17.41
CA LEU A 99 -0.84 -8.97 18.12
C LEU A 99 -1.94 -9.27 19.14
N ASP A 100 -2.16 -10.56 19.41
CA ASP A 100 -3.10 -10.98 20.45
C ASP A 100 -2.61 -10.60 21.85
N ASP A 101 -3.55 -10.46 22.79
CA ASP A 101 -3.26 -9.99 24.16
C ASP A 101 -2.33 -10.91 24.97
N GLU A 102 -2.18 -12.16 24.55
CA GLU A 102 -1.17 -13.07 25.10
C GLU A 102 0.25 -12.50 24.98
N PHE A 103 0.49 -11.62 23.99
CA PHE A 103 1.75 -10.93 23.75
C PHE A 103 1.78 -9.51 24.31
N ALA A 104 0.82 -9.11 25.16
CA ALA A 104 0.74 -7.76 25.70
C ALA A 104 2.02 -7.33 26.45
N LYS A 105 2.74 -8.26 27.07
CA LYS A 105 4.03 -7.98 27.72
C LYS A 105 5.08 -7.47 26.72
N ILE A 106 5.13 -8.05 25.52
CA ILE A 106 6.06 -7.65 24.45
C ILE A 106 5.77 -6.21 23.99
N ARG A 107 4.50 -5.79 24.01
CA ARG A 107 4.10 -4.41 23.71
C ARG A 107 4.53 -3.39 24.78
N GLY A 108 4.63 -3.82 26.04
CA GLY A 108 4.97 -2.93 27.17
C GLY A 108 6.46 -2.69 27.36
N ASP A 109 7.32 -3.48 26.72
CA ASP A 109 8.79 -3.41 26.84
C ASP A 109 9.45 -2.53 25.74
N LEU A 110 8.65 -1.87 24.89
CA LEU A 110 9.09 -0.97 23.81
C LEU A 110 9.08 0.50 24.26
#